data_AF-V4T5N7-F1
#
_entry.id   AF-V4T5N7-F1
#
_cell.length_a   1.000
_cell.length_b   1.000
_cell.length_c   1.000
_cell.angle_alpha   90.00
_cell.angle_beta   90.00
_cell.angle_gamma   90.00
#
_symmetry.space_group_name_H-M   'P 1'
#
loop_
_entity.id
_entity.type
_entity.pdbx_description
1 polymer ?
#
loop_
_entity_poly.entity_id
_entity_poly.type
_entity_poly.pdbx_seq_one_letter_code
_entity_poly.pdbx_strand_id
1 'polypeptide(L)'
;MELFTAAPQATPQILGNCHLDQTYAIDCKSNKPILRIISLEVLEFQLQNSTMRLNQSVISYCQDKTVETSFVNLENLPFYFPYHDNKFASIGCNNLA
;
A
#
# COMPACT_ATOMS: atom_id res chain seq x y z
N MET A 1 33.95 -27.19 21.18
CA MET A 1 33.47 -26.05 20.38
C MET A 1 32.00 -25.84 20.74
N GLU A 2 31.78 -25.55 22.03
CA GLU A 2 31.57 -24.19 22.59
C GLU A 2 30.19 -23.64 22.15
N LEU A 3 29.15 -23.94 22.93
CA LEU A 3 28.63 -23.12 24.04
C LEU A 3 27.78 -21.93 23.51
N PHE A 4 26.51 -22.18 23.23
CA PHE A 4 25.50 -21.13 23.32
C PHE A 4 25.05 -21.02 24.79
N THR A 5 25.92 -20.46 25.61
CA THR A 5 25.52 -19.89 26.90
C THR A 5 24.64 -18.67 26.63
N ALA A 6 23.45 -18.68 27.23
CA ALA A 6 22.56 -17.54 27.25
C ALA A 6 23.25 -16.31 27.89
N ALA A 7 23.26 -15.20 27.16
CA ALA A 7 23.40 -13.86 27.72
C ALA A 7 22.06 -13.12 27.57
N PRO A 8 21.70 -12.25 28.53
CA PRO A 8 20.34 -11.79 28.73
C PRO A 8 20.02 -10.55 27.89
N GLN A 9 18.73 -10.39 27.57
CA GLN A 9 18.07 -9.15 27.19
C GLN A 9 18.67 -8.37 25.98
N ALA A 10 18.18 -8.72 24.81
CA ALA A 10 17.71 -7.68 23.88
C ALA A 10 16.31 -8.08 23.42
N THR A 11 15.29 -7.82 24.26
CA THR A 11 13.97 -7.52 23.68
C THR A 11 14.23 -6.45 22.63
N PRO A 12 13.95 -6.68 21.34
CA PRO A 12 13.99 -5.60 20.38
C PRO A 12 13.04 -4.57 20.96
N GLN A 13 13.57 -3.40 21.32
CA GLN A 13 12.72 -2.27 21.61
C GLN A 13 12.06 -1.95 20.27
N ILE A 14 10.90 -2.57 19.98
CA ILE A 14 10.04 -2.15 18.88
C ILE A 14 9.41 -0.84 19.36
N LEU A 15 10.23 0.20 19.37
CA LEU A 15 9.81 1.54 19.68
C LEU A 15 9.17 2.11 18.41
N GLY A 16 7.89 1.81 18.27
CA GLY A 16 6.91 2.77 17.79
C GLY A 16 6.63 2.85 16.30
N ASN A 17 7.17 1.96 15.46
CA ASN A 17 6.90 1.99 14.02
C ASN A 17 6.77 0.57 13.44
N CYS A 18 5.58 0.20 12.96
CA CYS A 18 5.29 -1.11 12.34
C CYS A 18 5.77 -1.21 10.87
N HIS A 19 6.98 -0.72 10.58
CA HIS A 19 7.57 -0.79 9.24
C HIS A 19 9.09 -0.95 9.33
N LEU A 20 9.65 -1.75 8.41
CA LEU A 20 11.10 -2.00 8.32
C LEU A 20 11.86 -0.79 7.75
N ASP A 21 11.20 -0.01 6.88
CA ASP A 21 11.74 1.19 6.25
C ASP A 21 10.62 2.22 6.00
N GLN A 22 10.97 3.51 5.98
CA GLN A 22 10.01 4.61 5.81
C GLN A 22 9.25 4.54 4.48
N THR A 23 9.84 3.95 3.44
CA THR A 23 9.19 3.70 2.14
C THR A 23 7.96 2.81 2.26
N TYR A 24 7.90 1.94 3.28
CA TYR A 24 6.77 1.06 3.58
C TYR A 24 5.90 1.59 4.72
N ALA A 25 6.10 2.83 5.17
CA ALA A 25 5.32 3.39 6.27
C ALA A 25 3.86 3.60 5.87
N ILE A 26 2.97 2.90 6.57
CA ILE A 26 1.52 3.06 6.45
C ILE A 26 1.03 3.98 7.57
N ASP A 27 0.24 5.00 7.21
CA ASP A 27 -0.49 5.81 8.16
C ASP A 27 -1.85 5.17 8.47
N CYS A 28 -2.03 4.76 9.73
CA CYS A 28 -3.26 4.15 10.24
C CYS A 28 -4.09 5.09 11.11
N LYS A 29 -3.86 6.41 11.07
CA LYS A 29 -4.65 7.39 11.84
C LYS A 29 -6.14 7.44 11.43
N SER A 30 -6.43 7.00 10.21
CA SER A 30 -7.78 6.91 9.65
C SER A 30 -8.20 5.45 9.48
N ASN A 31 -9.50 5.21 9.36
CA ASN A 31 -10.05 3.91 8.95
C ASN A 31 -9.63 3.50 7.53
N LYS A 32 -9.02 4.43 6.78
CA LYS A 32 -8.40 4.20 5.48
C LYS A 32 -6.88 4.26 5.63
N PRO A 33 -6.19 3.11 5.75
CA PRO A 33 -4.74 3.11 5.90
C PRO A 33 -4.09 3.64 4.62
N ILE A 34 -3.14 4.58 4.74
CA ILE A 34 -2.50 5.24 3.59
C ILE A 34 -1.02 4.88 3.52
N LEU A 35 -0.55 4.39 2.38
CA LEU A 35 0.88 4.24 2.09
C LEU A 35 1.47 5.65 1.82
N ARG A 36 2.28 6.14 2.75
CA ARG A 36 2.67 7.56 2.81
C ARG A 36 3.39 8.05 1.55
N ILE A 37 4.29 7.24 1.00
CA ILE A 37 5.20 7.65 -0.07
C ILE A 37 4.49 7.97 -1.39
N ILE A 38 3.33 7.35 -1.64
CA ILE A 38 2.51 7.57 -2.84
C ILE A 38 1.09 8.05 -2.52
N SER A 39 0.79 8.29 -1.24
CA SER A 39 -0.50 8.80 -0.76
C SER A 39 -1.71 7.97 -1.20
N LEU A 40 -1.56 6.64 -1.29
CA LEU A 40 -2.64 5.73 -1.72
C LEU A 40 -3.19 4.90 -0.57
N GLU A 41 -4.49 4.66 -0.61
CA GLU A 41 -5.16 3.78 0.34
C GLU A 41 -4.74 2.32 0.11
N VAL A 42 -4.36 1.66 1.20
CA VAL A 42 -4.04 0.23 1.24
C VAL A 42 -5.33 -0.54 1.46
N LEU A 43 -5.75 -1.32 0.46
CA LEU A 43 -6.95 -2.16 0.55
C LEU A 43 -6.65 -3.50 1.22
N GLU A 44 -5.46 -4.04 0.97
CA GLU A 44 -5.07 -5.37 1.44
C GLU A 44 -3.55 -5.52 1.41
N PHE A 45 -3.00 -6.22 2.40
CA PHE A 45 -1.60 -6.61 2.42
C PHE A 45 -1.49 -8.12 2.64
N GLN A 46 -0.74 -8.80 1.77
CA GLN A 46 -0.52 -10.25 1.83
C GLN A 46 0.95 -10.53 2.13
N LEU A 47 1.26 -10.80 3.39
CA LEU A 47 2.60 -11.10 3.90
C LEU A 47 3.29 -12.24 3.14
N GLN A 48 2.56 -13.32 2.84
CA GLN A 48 3.10 -14.52 2.20
C GLN A 48 3.69 -14.23 0.82
N ASN A 49 3.04 -13.33 0.06
CA ASN A 49 3.42 -12.98 -1.30
C ASN A 49 4.23 -11.68 -1.37
N SER A 50 4.42 -10.99 -0.23
CA SER A 50 4.97 -9.63 -0.17
C SER A 50 4.24 -8.65 -1.10
N THR A 51 2.92 -8.81 -1.26
CA THR A 51 2.10 -7.98 -2.16
C THR A 51 1.16 -7.06 -1.40
N MET A 52 0.93 -5.87 -1.95
CA MET A 52 -0.03 -4.90 -1.43
C MET A 52 -1.00 -4.49 -2.53
N ARG A 53 -2.30 -4.45 -2.20
CA ARG A 53 -3.34 -3.94 -3.09
C ARG A 53 -3.67 -2.51 -2.68
N LEU A 54 -3.57 -1.60 -3.65
CA LEU A 54 -3.78 -0.17 -3.45
C LEU A 54 -5.04 0.30 -4.17
N ASN A 55 -5.75 1.25 -3.59
CA ASN A 55 -6.86 1.93 -4.24
C ASN A 55 -6.33 3.07 -5.11
N GLN A 56 -6.38 2.89 -6.43
CA GLN A 56 -5.96 3.88 -7.41
C GLN A 56 -7.06 4.06 -8.46
N SER A 57 -7.55 5.29 -8.59
CA SER A 57 -8.37 5.65 -9.74
C SER A 57 -7.47 5.68 -10.98
N VAL A 58 -7.90 5.14 -12.11
CA VAL A 58 -7.13 5.25 -13.36
C VAL A 58 -7.74 6.36 -14.21
N ILE A 59 -9.06 6.32 -14.34
CA ILE A 59 -9.87 7.28 -15.09
C ILE A 59 -11.17 7.49 -14.33
N SER A 60 -11.57 8.74 -14.15
CA SER A 60 -12.93 9.10 -13.69
C SER A 60 -13.61 9.95 -14.76
N TYR A 61 -14.79 9.52 -15.20
CA TYR A 61 -15.58 10.21 -16.21
C TYR A 61 -17.08 10.03 -15.96
N CYS A 62 -17.74 11.12 -15.56
CA CYS A 62 -19.20 11.25 -15.50
C CYS A 62 -19.60 12.63 -16.03
N GLN A 63 -20.80 12.71 -16.65
CA GLN A 63 -21.37 13.89 -17.34
C GLN A 63 -20.85 15.26 -16.87
N ASP A 64 -20.52 16.11 -17.85
CA ASP A 64 -20.05 17.50 -17.73
C ASP A 64 -18.77 17.74 -16.91
N LYS A 65 -18.06 16.68 -16.49
CA LYS A 65 -16.74 16.80 -15.87
C LYS A 65 -15.63 16.47 -16.85
N THR A 66 -14.53 17.22 -16.74
CA THR A 66 -13.26 16.91 -17.39
C THR A 66 -12.79 15.51 -17.00
N VAL A 67 -12.26 14.76 -17.96
CA VAL A 67 -11.61 13.48 -17.68
C VAL A 67 -10.48 13.71 -16.69
N GLU A 68 -10.59 13.12 -15.51
CA GLU A 68 -9.51 13.13 -14.52
C GLU A 68 -8.73 11.82 -14.64
N THR A 69 -7.50 11.93 -15.12
CA THR A 69 -6.52 10.84 -15.14
C THR A 69 -5.59 10.99 -13.94
N SER A 70 -5.41 9.92 -13.16
CA SER A 70 -4.43 9.88 -12.09
C SER A 70 -3.32 8.89 -12.41
N PHE A 71 -2.09 9.32 -12.14
CA PHE A 71 -0.88 8.54 -12.36
C PHE A 71 -0.13 8.42 -11.04
N VAL A 72 0.47 7.24 -10.83
CA VAL A 72 1.35 6.98 -9.69
C VAL A 72 2.76 6.86 -10.23
N ASN A 73 3.64 7.71 -9.74
CA ASN A 73 5.05 7.56 -10.06
C ASN A 73 5.67 6.50 -9.14
N LEU A 74 6.05 5.37 -9.72
CA LEU A 74 6.79 4.31 -9.04
C LEU A 74 8.28 4.32 -9.40
N GLU A 75 8.73 5.26 -10.24
CA GLU A 75 10.15 5.40 -10.56
C GLU A 75 10.95 5.64 -9.28
N ASN A 76 12.08 4.92 -9.16
CA ASN A 76 12.97 4.97 -8.01
C ASN A 76 12.36 4.49 -6.68
N LEU A 77 11.15 3.91 -6.69
CA LEU A 77 10.57 3.25 -5.54
C LEU A 77 10.84 1.73 -5.58
N PRO A 78 10.94 1.05 -4.42
CA PRO A 78 11.16 -0.39 -4.36
C PRO A 78 9.87 -1.20 -4.66
N PHE A 79 9.00 -0.66 -5.51
CA PHE A 79 7.74 -1.28 -5.90
C PHE A 79 7.78 -1.60 -7.39
N TYR A 80 7.22 -2.75 -7.76
CA TYR A 80 6.95 -3.08 -9.15
C TYR A 80 5.47 -3.35 -9.31
N PHE A 81 4.92 -2.96 -10.47
CA PHE A 81 3.57 -3.32 -10.84
C PHE A 81 3.59 -4.78 -11.32
N PRO A 82 2.84 -5.69 -10.68
CA PRO A 82 2.85 -7.09 -11.09
C PRO A 82 2.24 -7.22 -12.48
N TYR A 83 2.74 -8.16 -13.29
CA TYR A 83 2.21 -8.40 -14.64
C TYR A 83 0.87 -9.15 -14.58
N HIS A 84 0.70 -10.00 -13.56
CA HIS A 84 -0.53 -10.74 -13.27
C HIS A 84 -1.19 -10.17 -11.99
N ASP A 85 -2.44 -10.57 -11.71
CA ASP A 85 -3.15 -10.26 -10.45
C ASP A 85 -3.63 -8.81 -10.22
N ASN A 86 -3.60 -7.97 -11.26
CA ASN A 86 -4.24 -6.65 -11.21
C ASN A 86 -5.75 -6.78 -11.28
N LYS A 87 -6.46 -6.08 -10.39
CA LYS A 87 -7.93 -6.04 -10.35
C LYS A 87 -8.41 -4.65 -10.76
N PHE A 88 -9.14 -4.58 -11.87
CA PHE A 88 -9.80 -3.36 -12.34
C PHE A 88 -11.30 -3.47 -12.05
N ALA A 89 -11.87 -2.41 -11.49
CA ALA A 89 -13.30 -2.25 -11.32
C ALA A 89 -13.71 -0.91 -11.90
N SER A 90 -14.85 -0.88 -12.61
CA SER A 90 -15.43 0.33 -13.17
C SER A 90 -16.85 0.49 -12.66
N ILE A 91 -17.20 1.70 -12.24
CA ILE A 91 -18.57 2.05 -11.85
C ILE A 91 -19.09 3.04 -12.89
N GLY A 92 -20.22 2.70 -13.51
CA GLY A 92 -20.87 3.57 -14.47
C GLY A 92 -21.57 4.75 -13.79
N CYS A 93 -21.72 5.85 -14.52
CA CYS A 93 -22.50 7.00 -14.09
C CYS A 93 -23.98 6.76 -14.40
N ASN A 94 -24.85 7.39 -13.61
CA ASN A 94 -26.30 7.17 -13.59
C ASN A 94 -26.69 5.85 -12.94
N ASN A 95 -26.91 5.94 -11.61
CA ASN A 95 -27.67 4.98 -10.84
C ASN A 95 -29.16 5.07 -11.26
N LEU A 96 -29.50 4.64 -12.47
CA LEU A 96 -30.85 4.15 -12.71
C LEU A 96 -30.89 2.73 -12.15
N ALA A 97 -31.07 2.65 -10.83
CA ALA A 97 -31.54 1.44 -10.16
C ALA A 97 -33.05 1.31 -10.37
#